data_AF-A0A920DPK0-F1
#
_entry.id   AF-A0A920DPK0-F1
#
_cell.length_a   1.000
_cell.length_b   1.000
_cell.length_c   1.000
_cell.angle_alpha   90.00
_cell.angle_beta   90.00
_cell.angle_gamma   90.00
#
_symmetry.space_group_name_H-M   'P 1'
#
loop_
_entity.id
_entity.type
_entity.pdbx_description
1 polymer ?
#
loop_
_entity_poly.entity_id
_entity_poly.type
_entity_poly.pdbx_seq_one_letter_code
_entity_poly.pdbx_strand_id
1 'polypeptide(L)'
;MIDICDFAVGLSRQLNGMTMHSERPGHRMYDQYHPLGVVGIISAFNFPVAVWAWNTALAWICGNVCIWKPSEKAPMCGVACQNIMAEVLKKTIYQKVFVPW
;
A
#
# COMPACT_ATOMS: atom_id res chain seq x y z
N MET A 1 -12.01 -5.81 1.84
CA MET A 1 -10.99 -5.80 0.76
C MET A 1 -11.43 -4.87 -0.35
N ILE A 2 -12.62 -5.08 -0.92
CA ILE A 2 -13.13 -4.29 -2.03
C ILE A 2 -13.30 -2.82 -1.63
N ASP A 3 -14.09 -2.54 -0.60
CA ASP A 3 -14.38 -1.16 -0.18
C ASP A 3 -13.14 -0.32 0.16
N ILE A 4 -12.12 -0.95 0.78
CA ILE A 4 -10.89 -0.24 1.09
C ILE A 4 -10.04 0.02 -0.15
N CYS A 5 -10.04 -0.89 -1.13
CA CYS A 5 -9.38 -0.64 -2.40
C CYS A 5 -10.06 0.53 -3.14
N ASP A 6 -11.39 0.57 -3.17
CA ASP A 6 -12.14 1.67 -3.79
C ASP A 6 -11.86 3.00 -3.09
N PHE A 7 -11.87 2.99 -1.74
CA PHE A 7 -11.50 4.14 -0.94
C PHE A 7 -10.06 4.61 -1.21
N ALA A 8 -9.10 3.69 -1.21
CA ALA A 8 -7.69 3.99 -1.46
C ALA A 8 -7.45 4.55 -2.86
N VAL A 9 -8.11 4.01 -3.89
CA VAL A 9 -8.04 4.56 -5.26
C VAL A 9 -8.52 6.01 -5.28
N GLY A 10 -9.60 6.34 -4.55
CA GLY A 10 -10.05 7.72 -4.38
C GLY A 10 -9.00 8.63 -3.70
N LEU A 11 -8.34 8.11 -2.66
CA LEU A 11 -7.28 8.83 -1.94
C LEU A 11 -5.97 8.99 -2.72
N SER A 12 -5.68 8.10 -3.69
CA SER A 12 -4.42 8.12 -4.45
C SER A 12 -4.13 9.47 -5.13
N ARG A 13 -5.18 10.25 -5.41
CA ARG A 13 -5.10 11.59 -6.03
C ARG A 13 -5.07 12.74 -5.03
N GLN A 14 -5.08 12.44 -3.73
CA GLN A 14 -5.15 13.43 -2.64
C GLN A 14 -3.87 13.48 -1.80
N LEU A 15 -2.76 12.94 -2.30
CA LEU A 15 -1.43 12.99 -1.68
C LEU A 15 -0.76 14.36 -1.89
N ASN A 16 -1.45 15.42 -1.46
CA ASN A 16 -1.02 16.81 -1.65
C ASN A 16 -0.04 17.23 -0.56
N GLY A 17 1.09 17.81 -0.94
CA GLY A 17 1.99 18.46 0.00
C GLY A 17 1.49 19.81 0.51
N MET A 18 2.25 20.43 1.41
CA MET A 18 1.95 21.77 1.94
C MET A 18 2.85 22.82 1.28
N THR A 19 2.34 24.04 1.10
CA THR A 19 3.17 25.20 0.74
C THR A 19 2.98 26.28 1.78
N MET A 20 4.08 26.89 2.24
CA MET A 20 4.05 27.99 3.18
C MET A 20 5.04 29.08 2.79
N HIS A 21 4.78 30.31 3.25
CA HIS A 21 5.68 31.43 3.00
C HIS A 21 7.01 31.20 3.72
N SER A 22 8.12 31.46 3.02
CA SER A 22 9.44 31.47 3.63
C SER A 22 9.66 32.80 4.34
N GLU A 23 10.30 32.76 5.50
CA GLU A 23 10.78 33.95 6.20
C GLU A 23 11.91 34.66 5.41
N ARG A 24 12.60 33.95 4.52
CA ARG A 24 13.70 34.49 3.71
C ARG A 24 13.20 35.02 2.36
N PRO A 25 13.49 36.29 2.00
CA PRO A 25 13.13 36.85 0.71
C PRO A 25 13.67 36.01 -0.46
N GLY A 26 12.85 35.85 -1.50
CA GLY A 26 13.19 35.09 -2.71
C GLY A 26 13.16 33.56 -2.56
N HIS A 27 12.69 33.02 -1.43
CA HIS A 27 12.61 31.58 -1.19
C HIS A 27 11.15 31.12 -1.02
N ARG A 28 10.86 29.88 -1.41
CA ARG A 28 9.55 29.22 -1.24
C ARG A 28 9.75 27.92 -0.50
N MET A 29 8.90 27.64 0.49
CA MET A 29 8.88 26.34 1.16
C MET A 29 7.69 25.54 0.65
N TYR A 30 7.96 24.30 0.26
CA TYR A 30 6.97 23.32 -0.06
C TYR A 30 7.42 21.96 0.44
N ASP A 31 6.47 21.19 0.93
CA ASP A 31 6.67 19.82 1.35
C ASP A 31 6.13 18.89 0.27
N GLN A 32 6.78 17.76 0.08
CA GLN A 32 6.32 16.69 -0.80
C GLN A 32 6.35 15.38 -0.04
N TYR A 33 5.26 14.63 -0.13
CA TYR A 33 5.21 13.28 0.41
C TYR A 33 5.93 12.31 -0.53
N HIS A 34 6.82 11.52 0.04
CA HIS A 34 7.54 10.45 -0.65
C HIS A 34 7.19 9.09 0.00
N PRO A 35 7.22 7.99 -0.78
CA PRO A 35 7.06 6.66 -0.23
C PRO A 35 8.12 6.37 0.84
N LEU A 36 7.73 5.62 1.86
CA LEU A 36 8.64 5.06 2.86
C LEU A 36 9.54 3.97 2.26
N GLY A 37 9.09 3.30 1.20
CA GLY A 37 9.81 2.22 0.53
C GLY A 37 9.19 0.85 0.82
N VAL A 38 9.96 -0.06 1.44
CA VAL A 38 9.50 -1.43 1.74
C VAL A 38 8.84 -1.48 3.12
N VAL A 39 7.62 -2.00 3.20
CA VAL A 39 6.82 -2.09 4.43
C VAL A 39 6.42 -3.54 4.70
N GLY A 40 6.66 -4.00 5.93
CA GLY A 40 6.22 -5.31 6.40
C GLY A 40 4.84 -5.26 7.06
N ILE A 41 3.97 -6.21 6.73
CA ILE A 41 2.63 -6.35 7.29
C ILE A 41 2.51 -7.74 7.90
N ILE A 42 2.12 -7.82 9.17
CA ILE A 42 1.88 -9.08 9.88
C ILE A 42 0.43 -9.07 10.36
N SER A 43 -0.40 -10.00 9.89
CA SER A 43 -1.84 -10.04 10.23
C SER A 43 -2.20 -11.17 11.20
N ALA A 44 -3.16 -10.90 12.08
CA ALA A 44 -3.75 -11.88 13.00
C ALA A 44 -4.82 -12.76 12.30
N PHE A 45 -5.27 -13.83 12.98
CA PHE A 45 -6.17 -14.84 12.40
C PHE A 45 -7.66 -14.46 12.43
N ASN A 46 -8.06 -13.51 13.27
CA ASN A 46 -9.47 -13.13 13.46
C ASN A 46 -10.07 -12.45 12.22
N PHE A 47 -9.28 -11.65 11.52
CA PHE A 47 -9.64 -11.02 10.25
C PHE A 47 -8.50 -11.19 9.25
N PRO A 48 -8.31 -12.42 8.73
CA PRO A 48 -7.04 -12.84 8.13
C PRO A 48 -6.65 -12.00 6.91
N VAL A 49 -7.64 -11.47 6.18
CA VAL A 49 -7.42 -10.67 4.96
C VAL A 49 -7.74 -9.18 5.14
N ALA A 50 -8.61 -8.81 6.09
CA ALA A 50 -9.03 -7.42 6.23
C ALA A 50 -7.88 -6.52 6.69
N VAL A 51 -7.14 -6.94 7.71
CA VAL A 51 -5.99 -6.19 8.26
C VAL A 51 -4.89 -6.03 7.21
N TRP A 52 -4.64 -7.07 6.42
CA TRP A 52 -3.71 -6.99 5.31
C TRP A 52 -4.16 -5.97 4.26
N ALA A 53 -5.41 -6.09 3.78
CA ALA A 53 -5.93 -5.23 2.74
C ALA A 53 -5.97 -3.76 3.15
N TRP A 54 -6.32 -3.46 4.41
CA TRP A 54 -6.35 -2.09 4.92
C TRP A 54 -4.99 -1.41 4.86
N ASN A 55 -3.95 -2.10 5.33
CA ASN A 55 -2.60 -1.56 5.32
C ASN A 55 -2.01 -1.53 3.91
N THR A 56 -2.23 -2.60 3.14
CA THR A 56 -1.60 -2.78 1.82
C THR A 56 -2.17 -1.81 0.79
N ALA A 57 -3.49 -1.61 0.75
CA ALA A 57 -4.12 -0.70 -0.20
C ALA A 57 -3.62 0.74 -0.02
N LEU A 58 -3.56 1.22 1.23
CA LEU A 58 -3.04 2.55 1.56
C LEU A 58 -1.53 2.68 1.27
N ALA A 59 -0.75 1.65 1.62
CA ALA A 59 0.68 1.66 1.35
C ALA A 59 0.99 1.68 -0.15
N TRP A 60 0.24 0.93 -0.97
CA TRP A 60 0.41 0.89 -2.42
C TRP A 60 0.07 2.20 -3.12
N ILE A 61 -1.02 2.88 -2.73
CA ILE A 61 -1.32 4.19 -3.34
C ILE A 61 -0.27 5.25 -3.00
N CYS A 62 0.43 5.10 -1.87
CA CYS A 62 1.56 5.93 -1.50
C CYS A 62 2.86 5.55 -2.22
N GLY A 63 2.87 4.48 -3.05
CA GLY A 63 4.04 4.02 -3.79
C GLY A 63 4.98 3.08 -3.01
N ASN A 64 4.53 2.51 -1.89
CA ASN A 64 5.33 1.56 -1.12
C ASN A 64 5.23 0.14 -1.68
N VAL A 65 6.25 -0.68 -1.38
CA VAL A 65 6.23 -2.13 -1.60
C VAL A 65 5.83 -2.80 -0.30
N CYS A 66 4.92 -3.78 -0.35
CA CYS A 66 4.41 -4.46 0.84
C CYS A 66 4.85 -5.92 0.86
N ILE A 67 5.47 -6.35 1.96
CA ILE A 67 5.76 -7.75 2.27
C ILE A 67 4.77 -8.20 3.34
N TRP A 68 4.06 -9.30 3.12
CA TRP A 68 3.00 -9.74 4.02
C TRP A 68 3.27 -11.13 4.61
N LYS A 69 3.29 -11.23 5.95
CA LYS A 69 3.20 -12.48 6.71
C LYS A 69 1.77 -12.69 7.23
N PRO A 70 0.98 -13.62 6.66
CA PRO A 70 -0.32 -13.97 7.22
C PRO A 70 -0.19 -14.79 8.51
N SER A 71 -1.28 -14.89 9.27
CA SER A 71 -1.32 -15.75 10.45
C SER A 71 -1.19 -17.23 10.09
N GLU A 72 -0.38 -17.95 10.85
CA GLU A 72 -0.19 -19.40 10.73
C GLU A 72 -1.48 -20.20 10.99
N LYS A 73 -2.48 -19.60 11.64
CA LYS A 73 -3.79 -20.23 11.87
C LYS A 73 -4.77 -20.10 10.70
N ALA A 74 -4.49 -19.21 9.75
CA ALA A 74 -5.32 -19.01 8.55
C ALA A 74 -4.46 -18.72 7.30
N PRO A 75 -3.45 -19.56 6.98
CA PRO A 75 -2.45 -19.26 5.95
C PRO A 75 -3.04 -19.34 4.53
N MET A 76 -4.05 -20.18 4.34
CA MET A 76 -4.71 -20.38 3.03
C MET A 76 -5.37 -19.11 2.50
N CYS A 77 -5.88 -18.25 3.39
CA CYS A 77 -6.41 -16.95 2.99
C CYS A 77 -5.31 -16.06 2.37
N GLY A 78 -4.09 -16.12 2.92
CA GLY A 78 -2.94 -15.39 2.38
C GLY A 78 -2.56 -15.87 0.99
N VAL A 79 -2.41 -17.19 0.82
CA VAL A 79 -2.07 -17.80 -0.47
C VAL A 79 -3.12 -17.49 -1.54
N ALA A 80 -4.42 -17.61 -1.21
CA ALA A 80 -5.49 -17.31 -2.15
C ALA A 80 -5.45 -15.84 -2.62
N CYS A 81 -5.26 -14.89 -1.71
CA CYS A 81 -5.16 -13.47 -2.05
C CYS A 81 -3.92 -13.16 -2.89
N GLN A 82 -2.80 -13.81 -2.60
CA GLN A 82 -1.58 -13.67 -3.40
C GLN A 82 -1.79 -14.16 -4.83
N ASN A 83 -2.46 -15.29 -5.03
CA ASN A 83 -2.75 -15.81 -6.38
C ASN A 83 -3.64 -14.87 -7.18
N ILE A 84 -4.72 -14.35 -6.56
CA ILE A 84 -5.61 -13.36 -7.19
C ILE A 84 -4.81 -12.13 -7.61
N MET A 85 -3.96 -11.62 -6.71
CA MET A 85 -3.15 -10.43 -7.02
C MET A 85 -2.11 -10.71 -8.11
N ALA A 86 -1.46 -11.87 -8.08
CA ALA A 86 -0.50 -12.27 -9.11
C ALA A 86 -1.14 -12.33 -10.51
N GLU A 87 -2.38 -12.78 -10.62
CA GLU A 87 -3.13 -12.75 -11.89
C GLU A 87 -3.38 -11.34 -12.41
N VAL A 88 -3.70 -10.39 -11.52
CA VAL A 88 -3.90 -8.98 -11.88
C VAL A 88 -2.57 -8.33 -12.30
N LEU A 89 -1.49 -8.57 -11.53
CA LEU A 89 -0.16 -8.03 -11.81
C LEU A 89 0.43 -8.54 -13.12
N LYS A 90 0.17 -9.80 -13.51
CA LYS A 90 0.56 -10.34 -14.83
C LYS A 90 -0.06 -9.59 -16.00
N LYS A 91 -1.23 -8.96 -15.80
CA LYS A 91 -1.92 -8.16 -16.82
C LYS A 91 -1.40 -6.71 -16.87
N THR A 92 -0.52 -6.31 -15.96
CA THR A 92 0.05 -4.97 -15.85
C THR A 92 1.57 -4.99 -16.06
N ILE A 93 2.17 -3.82 -16.30
CA ILE A 93 3.63 -3.67 -16.43
C ILE A 93 4.41 -3.92 -15.11
N TYR A 94 3.70 -4.12 -13.99
CA TYR A 94 4.26 -4.20 -12.63
C TYR A 94 4.58 -5.64 -12.18
N GLN A 95 5.05 -6.48 -13.09
CA GLN A 95 5.25 -7.92 -12.88
C GLN A 95 6.26 -8.30 -11.77
N LYS A 96 6.96 -7.33 -11.15
CA LYS A 96 8.01 -7.53 -10.13
C LYS A 96 7.75 -6.87 -8.77
N VAL A 97 6.57 -6.29 -8.52
CA VAL A 97 6.30 -5.55 -7.25
C VAL A 97 6.06 -6.48 -6.04
N PHE A 98 6.10 -7.80 -6.24
CA PHE A 98 5.70 -8.75 -5.21
C PHE A 98 6.74 -9.86 -4.98
N VAL A 99 7.19 -10.00 -3.73
CA VAL A 99 8.14 -11.04 -3.29
C VAL A 99 7.46 -11.88 -2.20
N PRO A 100 7.12 -13.15 -2.45
CA PRO A 100 6.57 -14.03 -1.44
C PRO A 100 7.68 -14.48 -0.46
N TRP A 101 7.33 -14.53 0.82
CA TRP A 101 8.02 -15.30 1.86
C TRP A 101 7.04 -16.32 2.42
#